data_AF-A0A0D3APC9-F1
#
_entry.id   AF-A0A0D3APC9-F1
#
_cell.length_a   1.000
_cell.length_b   1.000
_cell.length_c   1.000
_cell.angle_alpha   90.00
_cell.angle_beta   90.00
_cell.angle_gamma   90.00
#
_symmetry.space_group_name_H-M   'P 1'
#
loop_
_entity.id
_entity.type
_entity.pdbx_description
1 polymer ?
#
loop_
_entity_poly.entity_id
_entity_poly.type
_entity_poly.pdbx_seq_one_letter_code
_entity_poly.pdbx_strand_id
1 'polypeptide(L)'
;MEQYYKKASVSPSDNTSPSDNIDDLPWDPAKRKSIKDYHANQVDEKLISAKMRQFNPAWFELYGNWLEYSVSEEKAYCLCCYLFRDDGSSGFVKDGFSSWNKPDMLSFHVGDFNSSHNNAVKKCDDSMNQGQSIVHALYKKTNAMKNEYRIRLNASIDVSRYLLRQGLAFRAHREGEESSNKGNFLELLKYTADHNDVIKKLFWRMLHKITRWFLQRFKRIL
;
A
#
# COMPACT_ATOMS: atom_id res chain seq x y z
N MET A 1 -14.55 7.64 4.87
CA MET A 1 -14.91 9.06 4.69
C MET A 1 -16.38 9.19 5.05
N GLU A 2 -16.70 9.61 6.27
CA GLU A 2 -18.05 10.08 6.60
C GLU A 2 -17.95 11.57 6.92
N GLN A 3 -18.68 12.36 6.13
CA GLN A 3 -18.77 13.82 6.20
C GLN A 3 -19.89 14.19 7.17
N TYR A 4 -19.61 15.05 8.15
CA TYR A 4 -20.62 15.51 9.11
C TYR A 4 -21.30 16.81 8.63
N TYR A 5 -22.63 16.83 8.67
CA TYR A 5 -23.48 18.00 8.40
C TYR A 5 -23.54 18.94 9.63
N LYS A 6 -23.40 20.25 9.40
CA LYS A 6 -23.60 21.31 10.42
C LYS A 6 -25.07 21.39 10.87
N LYS A 7 -25.32 21.52 12.17
CA LYS A 7 -26.63 21.89 12.74
C LYS A 7 -26.67 23.36 13.17
N ALA A 8 -27.86 23.96 13.01
CA ALA A 8 -28.22 25.32 13.39
C ALA A 8 -28.45 25.46 14.90
N SER A 9 -28.24 26.68 15.41
CA SER A 9 -28.33 27.08 16.81
C SER A 9 -29.75 26.98 17.39
N VAL A 10 -29.87 26.38 18.59
CA VAL A 10 -31.08 26.46 19.44
C VAL A 10 -30.67 26.84 20.86
N SER A 11 -31.46 27.74 21.46
CA SER A 11 -31.31 28.37 22.78
C SER A 11 -31.68 27.45 23.96
N PRO A 12 -31.27 27.81 25.20
CA PRO A 12 -31.20 26.88 26.33
C PRO A 12 -32.49 26.85 27.18
N SER A 13 -32.99 25.64 27.46
CA SER A 13 -33.83 25.41 28.64
C SER A 13 -33.79 23.94 29.09
N ASP A 14 -33.57 23.80 30.39
CA ASP A 14 -33.82 22.68 31.31
C ASP A 14 -32.99 21.39 31.21
N ASN A 15 -32.02 21.36 32.14
CA ASN A 15 -31.27 20.21 32.60
C ASN A 15 -32.17 19.25 33.39
N THR A 16 -32.43 18.06 32.85
CA THR A 16 -32.45 16.79 33.60
C THR A 16 -32.30 15.67 32.57
N SER A 17 -31.08 15.15 32.40
CA SER A 17 -30.83 14.00 31.54
C SER A 17 -31.15 12.71 32.33
N PRO A 18 -32.07 11.85 31.87
CA PRO A 18 -32.17 10.48 32.37
C PRO A 18 -30.91 9.74 31.94
N SER A 19 -30.23 9.06 32.88
CA SER A 19 -29.18 8.11 32.54
C SER A 19 -29.82 6.95 31.76
N ASP A 20 -29.77 7.00 30.43
CA ASP A 20 -30.31 5.95 29.57
C ASP A 20 -29.33 4.75 29.60
N ASN A 21 -29.48 3.89 30.61
CA ASN A 21 -28.77 2.63 30.75
C ASN A 21 -29.19 1.66 29.62
N ILE A 22 -28.22 1.11 28.89
CA ILE A 22 -28.45 0.23 27.72
C ILE A 22 -29.23 -1.04 28.13
N ASP A 23 -29.08 -1.47 29.37
CA ASP A 23 -29.76 -2.67 29.90
C ASP A 23 -31.25 -2.43 30.21
N ASP A 24 -31.72 -1.18 30.24
CA ASP A 24 -33.10 -0.80 30.59
C ASP A 24 -33.98 -0.47 29.36
N LEU A 25 -33.57 -0.88 28.16
CA LEU A 25 -34.36 -0.62 26.95
C LEU A 25 -35.64 -1.47 26.89
N PRO A 26 -36.81 -0.88 26.57
CA PRO A 26 -38.03 -1.64 26.35
C PRO A 26 -37.83 -2.72 25.28
N TRP A 27 -38.22 -3.95 25.63
CA TRP A 27 -38.10 -5.11 24.74
C TRP A 27 -38.86 -4.88 23.42
N ASP A 28 -40.05 -4.26 23.51
CA ASP A 28 -40.92 -3.90 22.39
C ASP A 28 -40.30 -2.79 21.50
N PRO A 29 -39.98 -3.07 20.22
CA PRO A 29 -39.36 -2.11 19.31
C PRO A 29 -40.18 -0.84 19.07
N ALA A 30 -41.51 -0.91 19.14
CA ALA A 30 -42.39 0.24 18.91
C ALA A 30 -42.38 1.24 20.09
N LYS A 31 -41.87 0.81 21.25
CA LYS A 31 -41.76 1.64 22.46
C LYS A 31 -40.37 2.25 22.64
N ARG A 32 -39.42 1.95 21.75
CA ARG A 32 -38.07 2.53 21.79
C ARG A 32 -38.13 3.96 21.26
N LYS A 33 -37.32 4.86 21.83
CA LYS A 33 -37.11 6.21 21.28
C LYS A 33 -36.60 6.06 19.84
N SER A 34 -36.95 6.98 18.94
CA SER A 34 -36.50 6.86 17.55
C SER A 34 -34.99 7.08 17.47
N ILE A 35 -34.30 6.44 16.52
CA ILE A 35 -32.84 6.60 16.34
C ILE A 35 -32.43 8.08 16.20
N LYS A 36 -33.31 8.94 15.69
CA LYS A 36 -33.07 10.38 15.53
C LYS A 36 -33.14 11.15 16.85
N ASP A 37 -33.76 10.56 17.87
CA ASP A 37 -33.89 11.12 19.21
C ASP A 37 -32.66 10.80 20.08
N TYR A 38 -31.83 9.84 19.64
CA TYR A 38 -30.49 9.64 20.18
C TYR A 38 -29.57 10.74 19.62
N HIS A 39 -29.06 11.60 20.49
CA HIS A 39 -28.11 12.64 20.09
C HIS A 39 -26.77 12.01 19.72
N ALA A 40 -26.47 11.94 18.42
CA ALA A 40 -25.23 11.36 17.88
C ALA A 40 -23.91 11.97 18.40
N ASN A 41 -23.98 13.09 19.15
CA ASN A 41 -22.83 13.89 19.58
C ASN A 41 -22.90 14.33 21.05
N GLN A 42 -23.61 13.64 21.94
CA GLN A 42 -23.38 13.85 23.37
C GLN A 42 -22.03 13.19 23.72
N VAL A 43 -20.95 13.93 23.47
CA VAL A 43 -19.66 13.67 24.10
C VAL A 43 -19.79 14.28 25.49
N ASP A 44 -19.79 13.46 26.53
CA ASP A 44 -20.06 13.96 27.87
C ASP A 44 -19.01 15.02 28.24
N GLU A 45 -19.49 16.23 28.52
CA GLU A 45 -18.62 17.30 28.95
C GLU A 45 -18.00 16.93 30.30
N LYS A 46 -16.67 16.98 30.39
CA LYS A 46 -15.94 16.70 31.62
C LYS A 46 -15.59 17.98 32.33
N LEU A 47 -15.75 18.01 33.65
CA LEU A 47 -15.25 19.09 34.47
C LEU A 47 -13.71 19.03 34.54
N ILE A 48 -13.04 19.93 33.82
CA ILE A 48 -11.58 20.04 33.78
C ILE A 48 -11.19 21.46 34.17
N SER A 49 -10.51 21.61 35.31
CA SER A 49 -10.07 22.92 35.83
C SER A 49 -11.24 23.91 35.95
N ALA A 50 -12.29 23.47 36.67
CA ALA A 50 -13.51 24.23 36.95
C ALA A 50 -14.32 24.69 35.72
N LYS A 51 -14.04 24.16 34.53
CA LYS A 51 -14.83 24.41 33.32
C LYS A 51 -15.25 23.08 32.70
N MET A 52 -16.48 23.03 32.20
CA MET A 52 -16.94 21.91 31.38
C MET A 52 -16.20 21.94 30.04
N ARG A 53 -15.60 20.82 29.66
CA ARG A 53 -14.80 20.68 28.45
C ARG A 53 -15.06 19.34 27.79
N GLN A 54 -15.14 19.36 26.47
CA GLN A 54 -15.24 18.16 25.64
C GLN A 54 -14.09 18.11 24.64
N PHE A 55 -13.91 16.95 24.02
CA PHE A 55 -13.01 16.81 22.88
C PHE A 55 -13.42 17.81 21.78
N ASN A 56 -12.45 18.46 21.14
CA ASN A 56 -12.72 19.41 20.07
C ASN A 56 -12.58 18.73 18.71
N PRO A 57 -13.69 18.51 17.96
CA PRO A 57 -13.63 17.87 16.65
C PRO A 57 -12.77 18.62 15.62
N ALA A 58 -12.58 19.93 15.78
CA ALA A 58 -11.72 20.72 14.89
C ALA A 58 -10.25 20.27 14.92
N TRP A 59 -9.81 19.52 15.93
CA TRP A 59 -8.47 18.93 15.95
C TRP A 59 -8.27 17.86 14.88
N PHE A 60 -9.33 17.23 14.38
CA PHE A 60 -9.21 16.33 13.23
C PHE A 60 -8.81 17.07 11.95
N GLU A 61 -9.23 18.32 11.77
CA GLU A 61 -8.81 19.12 10.60
C GLU A 61 -7.30 19.45 10.65
N LEU A 62 -6.73 19.56 11.86
CA LEU A 62 -5.32 19.89 12.07
C LEU A 62 -4.40 18.66 12.17
N TYR A 63 -4.90 17.56 12.73
CA TYR A 63 -4.12 16.37 13.10
C TYR A 63 -4.72 15.07 12.57
N GLY A 64 -5.64 15.13 11.60
CA GLY A 64 -6.38 13.97 11.10
C GLY A 64 -5.54 12.91 10.41
N ASN A 65 -4.25 13.19 10.13
CA ASN A 65 -3.31 12.20 9.61
C ASN A 65 -2.88 11.16 10.66
N TRP A 66 -3.04 11.44 11.96
CA TRP A 66 -2.58 10.53 13.01
C TRP A 66 -3.49 10.44 14.25
N LEU A 67 -4.31 11.46 14.52
CA LEU A 67 -5.14 11.57 15.71
C LEU A 67 -6.38 10.70 15.57
N GLU A 68 -6.61 9.82 16.54
CA GLU A 68 -7.82 9.01 16.65
C GLU A 68 -8.52 9.31 17.98
N TYR A 69 -9.85 9.17 18.03
CA TYR A 69 -10.63 9.39 19.24
C TYR A 69 -11.46 8.14 19.56
N SER A 70 -11.34 7.66 20.80
CA SER A 70 -12.19 6.60 21.34
C SER A 70 -13.35 7.23 22.10
N VAL A 71 -14.58 6.98 21.65
CA VAL A 71 -15.81 7.45 22.32
C VAL A 71 -16.03 6.69 23.63
N SER A 72 -15.75 5.38 23.68
CA SER A 72 -15.98 4.55 24.86
C SER A 72 -15.05 4.90 26.03
N GLU A 73 -13.84 5.35 25.73
CA GLU A 73 -12.86 5.75 26.74
C GLU A 73 -12.72 7.27 26.87
N GLU A 74 -13.36 8.01 25.96
CA GLU A 74 -13.33 9.46 25.84
C GLU A 74 -11.90 10.02 25.87
N LYS A 75 -11.05 9.44 25.03
CA LYS A 75 -9.61 9.70 24.95
C LYS A 75 -9.13 9.72 23.51
N ALA A 76 -8.11 10.52 23.26
CA ALA A 76 -7.45 10.60 21.97
C ALA A 76 -6.14 9.79 21.94
N TYR A 77 -5.87 9.17 20.81
CA TYR A 77 -4.75 8.26 20.57
C TYR A 77 -3.99 8.64 19.31
N CYS A 78 -2.76 8.12 19.17
CA CYS A 78 -1.99 8.20 17.94
C CYS A 78 -1.77 6.80 17.36
N LEU A 79 -2.43 6.49 16.24
CA LEU A 79 -2.33 5.18 15.59
C LEU A 79 -0.89 4.88 15.12
N CYS A 80 -0.24 5.86 14.48
CA CYS A 80 1.12 5.70 13.97
C CYS A 80 2.09 5.35 15.10
N CYS A 81 2.03 6.09 16.21
CA CYS A 81 2.82 5.79 17.39
C CYS A 81 2.41 4.48 18.06
N TYR A 82 1.16 4.03 17.96
CA TYR A 82 0.74 2.72 18.47
C TYR A 82 1.43 1.57 17.77
N LEU A 83 1.51 1.63 16.44
CA LEU A 83 2.07 0.57 15.59
C LEU A 83 3.61 0.55 15.57
N PHE A 84 4.26 1.72 15.60
CA PHE A 84 5.70 1.84 15.31
C PHE A 84 6.52 2.43 16.48
N ARG A 85 6.14 2.14 17.72
CA ARG A 85 6.84 2.59 18.93
C ARG A 85 8.33 2.24 18.87
N ASP A 86 9.19 3.23 19.06
CA ASP A 86 10.62 2.97 19.23
C ASP A 86 11.00 2.80 20.72
N ASP A 87 10.43 3.58 21.65
CA ASP A 87 10.67 3.49 23.13
C ASP A 87 10.20 4.75 23.90
N GLY A 88 9.84 5.83 23.21
CA GLY A 88 9.19 6.99 23.81
C GLY A 88 7.70 6.77 24.13
N SER A 89 7.38 6.40 25.37
CA SER A 89 6.01 6.29 25.88
C SER A 89 5.29 7.65 25.87
N SER A 90 4.69 8.03 24.74
CA SER A 90 3.74 9.15 24.73
C SER A 90 2.41 8.71 25.34
N GLY A 91 1.79 9.58 26.15
CA GLY A 91 0.46 9.30 26.76
C GLY A 91 -0.61 8.94 25.72
N PHE A 92 -0.42 9.36 24.46
CA PHE A 92 -1.27 9.07 23.30
C PHE A 92 -1.32 7.61 22.85
N VAL A 93 -0.61 6.69 23.53
CA VAL A 93 -0.51 5.31 23.05
C VAL A 93 -0.92 4.22 24.05
N LYS A 94 -0.77 4.44 25.36
CA LYS A 94 -1.27 3.51 26.39
C LYS A 94 -2.44 4.11 27.14
N ASP A 95 -2.24 5.29 27.70
CA ASP A 95 -3.20 5.88 28.63
C ASP A 95 -4.26 6.73 27.93
N GLY A 96 -3.99 7.16 26.70
CA GLY A 96 -4.80 8.09 25.92
C GLY A 96 -4.69 9.53 26.45
N PHE A 97 -4.95 10.48 25.56
CA PHE A 97 -4.99 11.91 25.89
C PHE A 97 -6.42 12.37 26.17
N SER A 98 -6.67 12.93 27.34
CA SER A 98 -7.97 13.49 27.75
C SER A 98 -7.87 14.88 28.38
N SER A 99 -6.68 15.49 28.39
CA SER A 99 -6.44 16.82 28.96
C SER A 99 -6.84 17.92 27.99
N TRP A 100 -8.15 18.07 27.75
CA TRP A 100 -8.72 19.00 26.76
C TRP A 100 -8.39 20.48 26.99
N ASN A 101 -7.94 20.83 28.19
CA ASN A 101 -7.49 22.17 28.55
C ASN A 101 -6.06 22.50 28.07
N LYS A 102 -5.30 21.53 27.53
CA LYS A 102 -3.91 21.69 27.08
C LYS A 102 -3.75 21.23 25.63
N PRO A 103 -4.31 21.96 24.64
CA PRO A 103 -4.15 21.62 23.23
C PRO A 103 -2.68 21.61 22.78
N ASP A 104 -1.81 22.40 23.43
CA ASP A 104 -0.37 22.44 23.14
C ASP A 104 0.34 21.08 23.33
N MET A 105 -0.28 20.14 24.05
CA MET A 105 0.25 18.77 24.15
C MET A 105 0.17 18.01 22.83
N LEU A 106 -0.78 18.36 21.94
CA LEU A 106 -0.88 17.78 20.60
C LEU A 106 0.30 18.22 19.73
N SER A 107 0.63 19.52 19.74
CA SER A 107 1.79 20.04 19.02
C SER A 107 3.11 19.53 19.63
N PHE A 108 3.20 19.44 20.95
CA PHE A 108 4.36 18.85 21.63
C PHE A 108 4.54 17.37 21.30
N HIS A 109 3.45 16.61 21.15
CA HIS A 109 3.50 15.21 20.71
C HIS A 109 4.08 15.07 19.30
N VAL A 110 3.64 15.93 18.36
CA VAL A 110 4.21 15.98 17.01
C VAL A 110 5.69 16.32 17.08
N GLY A 111 6.07 17.28 17.92
CA GLY A 111 7.47 17.64 18.15
C GLY A 111 8.17 18.17 16.89
N ASP A 112 9.50 18.06 16.88
CA ASP A 112 10.34 18.53 15.76
C ASP A 112 10.47 17.48 14.65
N PHE A 113 11.12 17.82 13.53
CA PHE A 113 11.20 16.99 12.31
C PHE A 113 11.69 15.54 12.54
N ASN A 114 12.54 15.31 13.55
CA ASN A 114 13.08 13.99 13.91
C ASN A 114 12.45 13.39 15.18
N SER A 115 11.28 13.87 15.58
CA SER A 115 10.55 13.31 16.72
C SER A 115 10.19 11.84 16.50
N SER A 116 9.99 11.12 17.62
CA SER A 116 9.49 9.74 17.56
C SER A 116 8.14 9.66 16.81
N HIS A 117 7.30 10.69 16.94
CA HIS A 117 6.04 10.79 16.21
C HIS A 117 6.25 10.85 14.69
N ASN A 118 7.07 11.79 14.20
CA ASN A 118 7.29 11.95 12.77
C ASN A 118 7.97 10.72 12.15
N ASN A 119 8.86 10.06 12.90
CA ASN A 119 9.42 8.77 12.49
C ASN A 119 8.36 7.67 12.40
N ALA A 120 7.43 7.60 13.36
CA ALA A 120 6.34 6.63 13.35
C ALA A 120 5.34 6.89 12.22
N VAL A 121 5.00 8.15 11.94
CA VAL A 121 4.15 8.56 10.80
C VAL A 121 4.81 8.12 9.49
N LYS A 122 6.10 8.40 9.31
CA LYS A 122 6.84 7.97 8.12
C LYS A 122 6.83 6.45 7.94
N LYS A 123 7.07 5.68 9.01
CA LYS A 123 6.97 4.21 8.97
C LYS A 123 5.56 3.73 8.59
N CYS A 124 4.53 4.43 9.05
CA CYS A 124 3.14 4.15 8.70
C CYS A 124 2.89 4.38 7.19
N ASP A 125 3.32 5.53 6.66
CA ASP A 125 3.21 5.85 5.23
C ASP A 125 3.95 4.82 4.37
N ASP A 126 5.19 4.48 4.76
CA ASP A 126 5.99 3.46 4.07
C ASP A 126 5.30 2.09 4.09
N SER A 127 4.64 1.74 5.21
CA SER A 127 3.89 0.49 5.33
C SER A 127 2.62 0.47 4.47
N MET A 128 1.95 1.61 4.30
CA MET A 128 0.79 1.74 3.41
C MET A 128 1.19 1.70 1.92
N ASN A 129 2.44 2.04 1.61
CA ASN A 129 3.01 2.00 0.26
C ASN A 129 3.37 0.57 -0.20
N GLN A 130 2.34 -0.27 -0.44
CA GLN A 130 2.46 -1.68 -0.87
C GLN A 130 3.33 -1.90 -2.12
N GLY A 131 3.47 -0.88 -2.99
CA GLY A 131 4.31 -0.90 -4.19
C GLY A 131 5.82 -1.04 -3.92
N GLN A 132 6.26 -0.79 -2.68
CA GLN A 132 7.65 -0.97 -2.25
C GLN A 132 7.87 -2.28 -1.47
N SER A 133 6.83 -3.09 -1.26
CA SER A 133 6.97 -4.36 -0.55
C SER A 133 7.86 -5.34 -1.31
N ILE A 134 8.58 -6.19 -0.57
CA ILE A 134 9.42 -7.26 -1.14
C ILE A 134 8.57 -8.18 -2.04
N VAL A 135 7.33 -8.50 -1.63
CA VAL A 135 6.40 -9.31 -2.42
C VAL A 135 6.08 -8.64 -3.76
N HIS A 136 5.78 -7.34 -3.76
CA HIS A 136 5.53 -6.60 -4.99
C HIS A 136 6.76 -6.52 -5.89
N ALA A 137 7.96 -6.31 -5.31
CA ALA A 137 9.22 -6.32 -6.04
C ALA A 137 9.51 -7.69 -6.68
N LEU A 138 9.28 -8.79 -5.95
CA LEU A 138 9.41 -10.16 -6.45
C LEU A 138 8.39 -10.46 -7.57
N TYR A 139 7.14 -10.03 -7.40
CA TYR A 139 6.09 -10.18 -8.41
C TYR A 139 6.41 -9.40 -9.69
N LYS A 140 6.86 -8.15 -9.56
CA LYS A 140 7.31 -7.32 -10.69
C LYS A 140 8.47 -7.96 -11.44
N LYS A 141 9.48 -8.48 -10.72
CA LYS A 141 10.60 -9.23 -11.31
C LYS A 141 10.11 -10.47 -12.05
N THR A 142 9.18 -11.20 -11.45
CA THR A 142 8.56 -12.40 -12.05
C THR A 142 7.81 -12.07 -13.34
N ASN A 143 7.04 -10.99 -13.36
CA ASN A 143 6.29 -10.56 -14.54
C ASN A 143 7.22 -10.08 -15.67
N ALA A 144 8.27 -9.32 -15.34
CA ALA A 144 9.27 -8.93 -16.32
C ALA A 144 9.94 -10.17 -16.95
N MET A 145 10.35 -11.15 -16.13
CA MET A 145 10.93 -12.41 -16.61
C MET A 145 9.97 -13.20 -17.50
N LYS A 146 8.70 -13.33 -17.10
CA LYS A 146 7.65 -13.99 -17.91
C LYS A 146 7.44 -13.29 -19.25
N ASN A 147 7.41 -11.96 -19.25
CA ASN A 147 7.25 -11.17 -20.47
C ASN A 147 8.45 -11.36 -21.42
N GLU A 148 9.67 -11.26 -20.89
CA GLU A 148 10.88 -11.52 -21.68
C GLU A 148 10.92 -12.94 -22.25
N TYR A 149 10.40 -13.93 -21.53
CA TYR A 149 10.28 -15.31 -22.02
C TYR A 149 9.25 -15.41 -23.15
N ARG A 150 8.07 -14.80 -22.98
CA ARG A 150 7.01 -14.80 -24.01
C ARG A 150 7.45 -14.14 -25.31
N ILE A 151 8.13 -13.00 -25.24
CA ILE A 151 8.64 -12.31 -26.44
C ILE A 151 9.63 -13.19 -27.19
N ARG A 152 10.55 -13.83 -26.47
CA ARG A 152 11.54 -14.76 -27.03
C ARG A 152 10.90 -15.98 -27.68
N LEU A 153 9.92 -16.57 -27.00
CA LEU A 153 9.18 -17.73 -27.49
C LEU A 153 8.41 -17.39 -28.76
N ASN A 154 7.66 -16.27 -28.77
CA ASN A 154 6.88 -15.84 -29.92
C ASN A 154 7.79 -15.57 -31.14
N ALA A 155 8.88 -14.83 -30.95
CA ALA A 155 9.85 -14.60 -32.04
C ALA A 155 10.40 -15.91 -32.62
N SER A 156 10.73 -16.88 -31.77
CA SER A 156 11.21 -18.20 -32.22
C SER A 156 10.13 -18.98 -32.98
N ILE A 157 8.89 -18.91 -32.52
CA ILE A 157 7.74 -19.56 -33.18
C ILE A 157 7.47 -18.93 -34.54
N ASP A 158 7.54 -17.60 -34.66
CA ASP A 158 7.27 -16.90 -35.91
C ASP A 158 8.33 -17.19 -36.96
N VAL A 159 9.62 -17.18 -36.57
CA VAL A 159 10.73 -17.62 -37.43
C VAL A 159 10.54 -19.08 -37.86
N SER A 160 10.21 -19.98 -36.91
CA SER A 160 9.98 -21.40 -37.23
C SER A 160 8.81 -21.59 -38.19
N ARG A 161 7.72 -20.86 -37.99
CA ARG A 161 6.53 -20.91 -38.85
C ARG A 161 6.85 -20.44 -40.26
N TYR A 162 7.67 -19.39 -40.41
CA TYR A 162 8.11 -18.91 -41.71
C TYR A 162 8.92 -19.98 -42.45
N LEU A 163 9.93 -20.56 -41.80
CA LEU A 163 10.79 -21.58 -42.42
C LEU A 163 10.00 -22.82 -42.84
N LEU A 164 9.07 -23.29 -42.00
CA LEU A 164 8.19 -24.42 -42.33
C LEU A 164 7.30 -24.12 -43.53
N ARG A 165 6.72 -22.91 -43.61
CA ARG A 165 5.88 -22.51 -44.74
C ARG A 165 6.64 -22.46 -46.06
N GLN A 166 7.92 -22.10 -46.01
CA GLN A 166 8.78 -22.01 -47.19
C GLN A 166 9.53 -23.32 -47.48
N GLY A 167 9.41 -24.34 -46.63
CA GLY A 167 10.16 -25.60 -46.78
C GLY A 167 11.68 -25.44 -46.59
N LEU A 168 12.11 -24.40 -45.85
CA LEU A 168 13.53 -24.10 -45.66
C LEU A 168 14.13 -24.88 -44.49
N ALA A 169 15.36 -25.33 -44.66
CA ALA A 169 16.13 -25.92 -43.56
C ALA A 169 16.37 -24.88 -42.44
N PHE A 170 16.28 -25.32 -41.19
CA PHE A 170 16.45 -24.45 -40.03
C PHE A 170 17.91 -24.08 -39.76
N ARG A 171 18.82 -25.03 -40.01
CA ARG A 171 20.22 -24.99 -39.61
C ARG A 171 21.15 -24.96 -40.81
N ALA A 172 22.34 -24.39 -40.63
CA ALA A 172 23.46 -24.52 -41.56
C ALA A 172 24.44 -25.59 -41.07
N HIS A 173 25.40 -25.98 -41.93
CA HIS A 173 26.47 -26.91 -41.55
C HIS A 173 27.39 -26.36 -40.44
N ARG A 174 27.47 -25.03 -40.29
CA ARG A 174 28.26 -24.35 -39.25
C ARG A 174 27.45 -23.18 -38.70
N GLU A 175 27.32 -23.10 -37.37
CA GLU A 175 26.58 -22.04 -36.66
C GLU A 175 27.50 -21.26 -35.69
N GLY A 176 28.82 -21.38 -35.86
CA GLY A 176 29.81 -20.73 -35.02
C GLY A 176 29.80 -19.19 -35.16
N GLU A 177 30.36 -18.47 -34.19
CA GLU A 177 30.36 -16.99 -34.22
C GLU A 177 31.03 -16.40 -35.46
N GLU A 178 32.08 -17.07 -35.97
CA GLU A 178 32.85 -16.71 -37.16
C GLU A 178 32.24 -17.18 -38.49
N SER A 179 31.13 -17.92 -38.47
CA SER A 179 30.52 -18.38 -39.74
C SER A 179 29.76 -17.25 -40.41
N SER A 180 29.99 -17.06 -41.71
CA SER A 180 29.31 -16.08 -42.56
C SER A 180 27.81 -16.36 -42.72
N ASN A 181 27.38 -17.61 -42.56
CA ASN A 181 25.99 -18.02 -42.56
C ASN A 181 25.74 -18.96 -41.38
N LYS A 182 24.97 -18.51 -40.38
CA LYS A 182 24.66 -19.26 -39.16
C LYS A 182 23.40 -20.12 -39.27
N GLY A 183 22.87 -20.29 -40.48
CA GLY A 183 21.63 -21.00 -40.74
C GLY A 183 20.41 -20.09 -40.72
N ASN A 184 19.41 -20.49 -41.49
CA ASN A 184 18.25 -19.64 -41.79
C ASN A 184 17.48 -19.23 -40.54
N PHE A 185 17.44 -20.06 -39.49
CA PHE A 185 16.80 -19.71 -38.22
C PHE A 185 17.52 -18.55 -37.52
N LEU A 186 18.85 -18.65 -37.36
CA LEU A 186 19.61 -17.62 -36.65
C LEU A 186 19.67 -16.31 -37.44
N GLU A 187 19.83 -16.38 -38.76
CA GLU A 187 19.84 -15.18 -39.62
C GLU A 187 18.47 -14.49 -39.65
N LEU A 188 17.37 -15.24 -39.77
CA LEU A 188 16.03 -14.64 -39.77
C LEU A 188 15.63 -14.11 -38.39
N LEU A 189 16.04 -14.77 -37.31
CA LEU A 189 15.85 -14.27 -35.95
C LEU A 189 16.67 -12.99 -35.71
N LYS A 190 17.91 -12.92 -36.23
CA LYS A 190 18.74 -11.71 -36.19
C LYS A 190 18.11 -10.58 -36.98
N TYR A 191 17.64 -10.85 -38.20
CA TYR A 191 16.88 -9.89 -39.00
C TYR A 191 15.67 -9.34 -38.24
N THR A 192 14.88 -10.22 -37.62
CA THR A 192 13.71 -9.83 -36.80
C THR A 192 14.12 -8.98 -35.59
N ALA A 193 15.25 -9.32 -34.97
CA ALA A 193 15.81 -8.57 -33.85
C ALA A 193 16.29 -7.17 -34.27
N ASP A 194 16.89 -7.02 -35.46
CA ASP A 194 17.37 -5.72 -35.95
C ASP A 194 16.23 -4.73 -36.26
N HIS A 195 15.03 -5.22 -36.55
CA HIS A 195 13.83 -4.41 -36.81
C HIS A 195 12.97 -4.17 -35.55
N ASN A 196 13.31 -4.79 -34.42
CA ASN A 196 12.55 -4.66 -33.18
C ASN A 196 13.48 -4.58 -31.97
N ASP A 197 13.63 -3.38 -31.41
CA ASP A 197 14.53 -3.10 -30.29
C ASP A 197 14.28 -3.97 -29.05
N VAL A 198 13.01 -4.35 -28.81
CA VAL A 198 12.64 -5.23 -27.70
C VAL A 198 13.19 -6.63 -27.93
N ILE A 199 13.08 -7.15 -29.16
CA ILE A 199 13.65 -8.44 -29.54
C ILE A 199 15.17 -8.36 -29.57
N LYS A 200 15.77 -7.27 -30.07
CA LYS A 200 17.22 -7.02 -30.08
C LYS A 200 17.87 -7.17 -28.71
N LYS A 201 17.28 -6.53 -27.69
CA LYS A 201 17.77 -6.61 -26.31
C LYS A 201 17.72 -8.03 -25.76
N LEU A 202 16.73 -8.81 -26.16
CA LEU A 202 16.53 -10.19 -25.70
C LEU A 202 17.31 -11.21 -26.53
N PHE A 203 17.63 -10.89 -27.79
CA PHE A 203 18.40 -11.72 -28.72
C PHE A 203 19.78 -12.03 -28.14
N TRP A 204 20.53 -11.02 -27.71
CA TRP A 204 21.85 -11.21 -27.08
C TRP A 204 21.78 -12.09 -25.82
N ARG A 205 20.71 -11.94 -25.03
CA ARG A 205 20.46 -12.79 -23.85
C ARG A 205 20.07 -14.22 -24.21
N MET A 206 19.49 -14.44 -25.39
CA MET A 206 19.15 -15.76 -25.91
C MET A 206 20.41 -16.44 -26.48
N LEU A 207 21.19 -15.73 -27.30
CA LEU A 207 22.42 -16.21 -27.90
C LEU A 207 23.41 -16.66 -26.82
N HIS A 208 23.63 -15.84 -25.78
CA HIS A 208 24.54 -16.15 -24.68
C HIS A 208 24.11 -17.37 -23.84
N LYS A 209 22.80 -17.67 -23.76
CA LYS A 209 22.31 -18.90 -23.09
C LYS A 209 22.50 -20.12 -23.97
N ILE A 210 22.24 -20.00 -25.28
CA ILE A 210 22.43 -21.08 -26.25
C ILE A 210 23.92 -21.43 -26.35
N THR A 211 24.81 -20.45 -26.52
CA THR A 211 26.27 -20.68 -26.59
C THR A 211 26.84 -21.23 -25.30
N ARG A 212 26.38 -20.76 -24.12
CA ARG A 212 26.74 -21.40 -22.83
C ARG A 212 26.27 -22.84 -22.73
N TRP A 213 25.03 -23.14 -23.16
CA TRP A 213 24.50 -24.50 -23.14
C TRP A 213 25.32 -25.44 -24.04
N PHE A 214 25.73 -24.97 -25.22
CA PHE A 214 26.66 -25.70 -26.09
C PHE A 214 28.05 -25.88 -25.45
N LEU A 215 28.66 -24.81 -24.91
CA LEU A 215 29.98 -24.87 -24.26
C LEU A 215 30.01 -25.80 -23.04
N GLN A 216 28.91 -25.89 -22.29
CA GLN A 216 28.83 -26.71 -21.09
C GLN A 216 28.51 -28.19 -21.39
N ARG A 217 27.90 -28.48 -22.54
CA ARG A 217 27.64 -29.86 -23.02
C ARG A 217 28.89 -30.47 -23.70
N PHE A 218 29.73 -29.66 -24.34
CA PHE A 218 30.95 -30.14 -25.01
C PHE A 218 32.11 -30.47 -24.04
N LYS A 219 32.20 -29.83 -22.85
CA LYS A 219 33.19 -30.18 -21.81
C LYS A 219 32.92 -31.50 -21.05
N ARG A 220 31.86 -32.25 -21.40
CA ARG A 220 31.50 -33.54 -20.78
C ARG A 220 31.64 -34.73 -21.73
N ILE A 221 32.07 -34.51 -22.97
CA ILE A 221 32.19 -35.55 -24.02
C ILE A 221 33.65 -35.67 -24.52
N LEU A 222 34.58 -34.94 -23.91
CA LEU A 222 36.02 -35.14 -23.99
C LEU A 222 36.54 -35.31 -22.56
#